data_AF-A0A0Q4JYC7-F1
#
_entry.id   AF-A0A0Q4JYC7-F1
#
_cell.length_a   1.000
_cell.length_b   1.000
_cell.length_c   1.000
_cell.angle_alpha   90.00
_cell.angle_beta   90.00
_cell.angle_gamma   90.00
#
_symmetry.space_group_name_H-M   'P 1'
#
loop_
_entity.id
_entity.type
_entity.pdbx_description
1 polymer ?
#
loop_
_entity_poly.entity_id
_entity_poly.type
_entity_poly.pdbx_seq_one_letter_code
_entity_poly.pdbx_strand_id
1 'polypeptide(L)'
;QVMHEGSPIATFTGGALGILVMLSLKALEGRASGPIAMLGAVAVDILIDGLVLGLAFVAGGKAGVLLTIALTLEVLFLGLTVTTELGETIKSKARIIAITMGIALLLPIGAAIATPVATFPPVVIAGFLSFGLMALLYLVTEELLVEAHEKPDTPLISAMFFIGFLGLLLIEEVLG
;
A
#
# COMPACT_ATOMS: atom_id res chain seq x y z
N GLN A 1 10.78 -6.66 20.70
CA GLN A 1 12.21 -6.48 21.03
C GLN A 1 13.08 -6.12 19.80
N VAL A 2 12.49 -5.54 18.73
CA VAL A 2 13.22 -5.16 17.48
C VAL A 2 13.44 -3.64 17.36
N MET A 3 12.77 -2.83 18.19
CA MET A 3 12.83 -1.36 18.13
C MET A 3 14.15 -0.72 18.61
N HIS A 4 15.07 -1.48 19.22
CA HIS A 4 16.31 -0.92 19.79
C HIS A 4 17.60 -1.38 19.10
N GLU A 5 17.53 -2.17 18.02
CA GLU A 5 18.71 -2.58 17.22
C GLU A 5 18.82 -1.88 15.86
N GLY A 6 17.81 -1.09 15.47
CA GLY A 6 17.85 -0.29 14.25
C GLY A 6 18.77 0.91 14.42
N SER A 7 19.75 1.07 13.52
CA SER A 7 20.51 2.32 13.43
C SER A 7 19.55 3.48 13.14
N PRO A 8 19.47 4.52 13.98
CA PRO A 8 18.61 5.68 13.74
C PRO A 8 18.83 6.32 12.37
N ILE A 9 20.07 6.23 11.88
CA ILE A 9 20.46 6.71 10.55
C ILE A 9 19.74 5.91 9.46
N ALA A 10 19.67 4.57 9.58
CA ALA A 10 19.04 3.73 8.57
C ALA A 10 17.53 3.99 8.48
N THR A 11 16.87 4.10 9.63
CA THR A 11 15.44 4.48 9.71
C THR A 11 15.22 5.86 9.09
N PHE A 12 16.02 6.86 9.46
CA PHE A 12 15.90 8.20 8.89
C PHE A 12 16.11 8.20 7.37
N THR A 13 17.18 7.55 6.88
CA THR A 13 17.46 7.50 5.43
C THR A 13 16.37 6.75 4.67
N GLY A 14 15.91 5.62 5.20
CA GLY A 14 14.83 4.84 4.58
C GLY A 14 13.54 5.64 4.52
N GLY A 15 13.11 6.21 5.64
CA GLY A 15 11.91 7.02 5.69
C GLY A 15 11.97 8.28 4.82
N ALA A 16 13.09 9.00 4.82
CA ALA A 16 13.29 10.17 3.97
C ALA A 16 13.28 9.81 2.48
N LEU A 17 13.90 8.70 2.10
CA LEU A 17 13.84 8.18 0.73
C LEU A 17 12.40 7.76 0.36
N GLY A 18 11.66 7.16 1.28
CA GLY A 18 10.25 6.81 1.10
C GLY A 18 9.43 8.03 0.73
N ILE A 19 9.49 9.07 1.57
CA ILE A 19 8.81 10.34 1.31
C ILE A 19 9.25 10.96 -0.03
N LEU A 20 10.55 11.02 -0.30
CA LEU A 20 11.07 11.61 -1.54
C LEU A 20 10.57 10.88 -2.79
N VAL A 21 10.57 9.54 -2.76
CA VAL A 21 10.07 8.72 -3.86
C VAL A 21 8.58 8.97 -4.06
N MET A 22 7.79 8.97 -2.98
CA MET A 22 6.35 9.18 -3.08
C MET A 22 5.97 10.58 -3.56
N LEU A 23 6.63 11.63 -3.06
CA LEU A 23 6.42 13.00 -3.56
C LEU A 23 6.82 13.13 -5.04
N SER A 24 7.86 12.43 -5.46
CA SER A 24 8.29 12.40 -6.86
C SER A 24 7.25 11.70 -7.75
N LEU A 25 6.69 10.58 -7.28
CA LEU A 25 5.63 9.85 -7.98
C LEU A 25 4.37 10.72 -8.12
N LYS A 26 3.90 11.34 -7.03
CA LYS A 26 2.75 12.25 -7.06
C LYS A 26 2.94 13.42 -8.01
N ALA A 27 4.14 14.00 -8.06
CA ALA A 27 4.46 15.08 -8.99
C ALA A 27 4.41 14.64 -10.47
N LEU A 28 4.66 13.36 -10.76
CA LEU A 28 4.52 12.78 -12.09
C LEU A 28 3.07 12.46 -12.42
N GLU A 29 2.31 11.92 -11.47
CA GLU A 29 0.90 11.58 -11.63
C GLU A 29 0.01 12.80 -11.86
N GLY A 30 0.29 13.91 -11.17
CA GLY A 30 -0.44 15.18 -11.35
C GLY A 30 -0.36 15.80 -12.75
N ARG A 31 0.41 15.20 -13.67
CA ARG A 31 0.48 15.60 -15.08
C ARG A 31 -0.51 14.85 -15.98
N ALA A 32 -1.16 13.81 -15.48
CA ALA A 32 -2.13 13.00 -16.20
C ALA A 32 -3.52 13.13 -15.58
N SER A 33 -4.56 13.10 -16.42
CA SER A 33 -5.96 13.17 -15.97
C SER A 33 -6.79 12.08 -16.65
N GLY A 34 -7.77 11.53 -15.92
CA GLY A 34 -8.72 10.55 -16.43
C GLY A 34 -8.39 9.10 -16.05
N PRO A 35 -9.08 8.11 -16.66
CA PRO A 35 -9.01 6.71 -16.24
C PRO A 35 -7.61 6.10 -16.25
N ILE A 36 -6.73 6.56 -17.14
CA ILE A 36 -5.33 6.10 -17.22
C ILE A 36 -4.52 6.57 -16.00
N ALA A 37 -4.79 7.78 -15.50
CA ALA A 37 -4.13 8.31 -14.30
C ALA A 37 -4.54 7.50 -13.06
N MET A 38 -5.84 7.22 -12.92
CA MET A 38 -6.37 6.35 -11.86
C MET A 38 -5.73 4.95 -11.92
N LEU A 39 -5.70 4.30 -13.09
CA LEU A 39 -5.04 2.99 -13.23
C LEU A 39 -3.55 3.04 -12.88
N GLY A 40 -2.88 4.16 -13.16
CA GLY A 40 -1.49 4.39 -12.79
C GLY A 40 -1.30 4.45 -11.28
N ALA A 41 -2.08 5.29 -10.59
CA ALA A 41 -2.03 5.43 -9.13
C ALA A 41 -2.31 4.09 -8.44
N VAL A 42 -3.40 3.42 -8.81
CA VAL A 42 -3.77 2.08 -8.31
C VAL A 42 -2.65 1.05 -8.57
N ALA A 43 -1.98 1.11 -9.72
CA ALA A 43 -0.89 0.20 -10.03
C ALA A 43 0.36 0.47 -9.18
N VAL A 44 0.66 1.73 -8.88
CA VAL A 44 1.76 2.14 -8.01
C VAL A 44 1.47 1.71 -6.57
N ASP A 45 0.26 1.98 -6.09
CA ASP A 45 -0.25 1.57 -4.78
C ASP A 45 -0.06 0.07 -4.55
N ILE A 46 -0.63 -0.77 -5.43
CA ILE A 46 -0.54 -2.23 -5.33
C ILE A 46 0.91 -2.74 -5.43
N LEU A 47 1.76 -2.10 -6.24
CA LEU A 47 3.16 -2.48 -6.35
C LEU A 47 3.92 -2.18 -5.05
N ILE A 48 3.66 -1.03 -4.44
CA ILE A 48 4.28 -0.60 -3.18
C ILE A 48 3.76 -1.48 -2.05
N ASP A 49 2.45 -1.74 -1.96
CA ASP A 49 1.85 -2.69 -1.02
C ASP A 49 2.52 -4.06 -1.09
N GLY A 50 2.69 -4.58 -2.31
CA GLY A 50 3.41 -5.82 -2.55
C GLY A 50 4.84 -5.77 -2.02
N LEU A 51 5.57 -4.71 -2.32
CA LEU A 51 6.94 -4.50 -1.84
C LEU A 51 6.99 -4.50 -0.31
N VAL A 52 6.12 -3.74 0.35
CA VAL A 52 6.08 -3.64 1.81
C VAL A 52 5.63 -4.95 2.45
N LEU A 53 4.72 -5.69 1.82
CA LEU A 53 4.34 -7.03 2.23
C LEU A 53 5.52 -7.99 2.23
N GLY A 54 6.30 -7.99 1.15
CA GLY A 54 7.52 -8.80 1.07
C GLY A 54 8.54 -8.42 2.14
N LEU A 55 8.73 -7.12 2.37
CA LEU A 55 9.60 -6.61 3.44
C LEU A 55 9.10 -7.01 4.84
N ALA A 56 7.79 -6.97 5.08
CA ALA A 56 7.19 -7.38 6.34
C ALA A 56 7.44 -8.87 6.64
N PHE A 57 7.34 -9.74 5.63
CA PHE A 57 7.70 -11.15 5.78
C PHE A 57 9.20 -11.37 6.03
N VAL A 58 10.07 -10.53 5.44
CA VAL A 58 11.51 -10.53 5.73
C VAL A 58 11.78 -10.10 7.18
N ALA A 59 11.03 -9.12 7.70
CA ALA A 59 11.16 -8.64 9.07
C ALA A 59 10.63 -9.65 10.10
N GLY A 60 9.57 -10.37 9.75
CA GLY A 60 9.00 -11.43 10.57
C GLY A 60 7.64 -11.91 10.07
N GLY A 61 7.40 -13.22 10.20
CA GLY A 61 6.16 -13.85 9.71
C GLY A 61 4.88 -13.23 10.27
N LYS A 62 4.88 -12.77 11.52
CA LYS A 62 3.71 -12.11 12.14
C LYS A 62 3.34 -10.80 11.47
N ALA A 63 4.33 -9.92 11.26
CA ALA A 63 4.12 -8.65 10.56
C ALA A 63 3.62 -8.90 9.13
N GLY A 64 4.18 -9.88 8.43
CA GLY A 64 3.71 -10.29 7.10
C GLY A 64 2.26 -10.79 7.09
N VAL A 65 1.84 -11.59 8.07
CA VAL A 65 0.45 -12.08 8.18
C VAL A 65 -0.53 -10.94 8.46
N LEU A 66 -0.20 -10.05 9.40
CA LEU A 66 -1.05 -8.90 9.72
C LEU A 66 -1.23 -7.99 8.50
N LEU A 67 -0.13 -7.71 7.79
CA LEU A 67 -0.17 -6.90 6.59
C LEU A 67 -0.92 -7.61 5.45
N THR A 68 -0.79 -8.94 5.31
CA THR A 68 -1.59 -9.72 4.34
C THR A 68 -3.09 -9.54 4.60
N ILE A 69 -3.53 -9.61 5.85
CA ILE A 69 -4.95 -9.45 6.21
C ILE A 69 -5.43 -8.03 5.87
N ALA A 70 -4.65 -7.01 6.24
CA ALA A 70 -4.95 -5.61 5.94
C ALA A 70 -5.06 -5.37 4.43
N LEU A 71 -4.01 -5.75 3.68
CA LEU A 71 -3.95 -5.58 2.23
C LEU A 71 -5.03 -6.38 1.50
N THR A 72 -5.43 -7.55 2.01
CA THR A 72 -6.51 -8.33 1.37
C THR A 72 -7.83 -7.57 1.39
N LEU A 73 -8.14 -6.88 2.50
CA LEU A 73 -9.34 -6.04 2.58
C LEU A 73 -9.22 -4.81 1.68
N GLU A 74 -8.06 -4.17 1.66
CA GLU A 74 -7.78 -3.02 0.79
C GLU A 74 -7.91 -3.36 -0.70
N VAL A 75 -7.23 -4.41 -1.16
CA VAL A 75 -7.27 -4.90 -2.55
C VAL A 75 -8.69 -5.28 -2.97
N LEU A 76 -9.50 -5.81 -2.05
CA LEU A 76 -10.92 -6.09 -2.32
C LEU A 76 -11.68 -4.81 -2.66
N PHE A 77 -11.55 -3.76 -1.85
CA PHE A 77 -12.22 -2.49 -2.09
C PHE A 77 -11.67 -1.79 -3.33
N LEU A 78 -10.35 -1.79 -3.51
CA LEU A 78 -9.70 -1.22 -4.69
C LEU A 78 -10.16 -1.90 -5.98
N GLY A 79 -10.28 -3.24 -5.97
CA GLY A 79 -10.81 -3.99 -7.10
C GLY A 79 -12.25 -3.61 -7.45
N LEU A 80 -13.10 -3.36 -6.45
CA LEU A 80 -14.46 -2.84 -6.68
C LEU A 80 -14.41 -1.45 -7.31
N THR A 81 -13.62 -0.53 -6.77
CA THR A 81 -13.46 0.84 -7.31
C THR A 81 -12.96 0.83 -8.75
N VAL A 82 -11.89 0.08 -9.04
CA VAL A 82 -11.33 -0.03 -10.39
C VAL A 82 -12.35 -0.60 -11.37
N THR A 83 -13.09 -1.64 -10.97
CA THR A 83 -14.09 -2.25 -11.85
C THR A 83 -15.29 -1.34 -12.11
N THR A 84 -15.73 -0.54 -11.12
CA THR A 84 -16.81 0.44 -11.29
C THR A 84 -16.39 1.59 -12.21
N GLU A 85 -15.22 2.17 -11.99
CA GLU A 85 -14.68 3.29 -12.78
C GLU A 85 -14.39 2.88 -14.24
N LEU A 86 -13.80 1.70 -14.44
CA LEU A 86 -13.63 1.15 -15.79
C LEU A 86 -14.96 0.83 -16.47
N GLY A 87 -16.01 0.51 -15.69
CA GLY A 87 -17.35 0.25 -16.21
C GLY A 87 -18.00 1.45 -16.89
N GLU A 88 -17.61 2.67 -16.51
CA GLU A 88 -18.13 3.90 -17.12
C GLU A 88 -17.56 4.15 -18.52
N THR A 89 -16.35 3.64 -18.79
CA THR A 89 -15.61 3.91 -20.03
C THR A 89 -15.44 2.69 -20.94
N ILE A 90 -15.39 1.49 -20.38
CA ILE A 90 -15.14 0.23 -21.10
C ILE A 90 -16.42 -0.64 -21.08
N LYS A 91 -16.96 -0.95 -22.27
CA LYS A 91 -18.18 -1.78 -22.39
C LYS A 91 -17.94 -3.29 -22.21
N SER A 92 -16.70 -3.76 -22.40
CA SER A 92 -16.38 -5.20 -22.37
C SER A 92 -16.03 -5.67 -20.95
N LYS A 93 -16.90 -6.50 -20.37
CA LYS A 93 -16.67 -7.10 -19.03
C LYS A 93 -15.37 -7.92 -18.97
N ALA A 94 -15.05 -8.65 -20.03
CA ALA A 94 -13.82 -9.44 -20.11
C ALA A 94 -12.56 -8.56 -20.05
N ARG A 95 -12.60 -7.38 -20.67
CA ARG A 95 -11.47 -6.42 -20.64
C ARG A 95 -11.32 -5.82 -19.24
N ILE A 96 -12.40 -5.47 -18.56
CA ILE A 96 -12.35 -4.96 -17.17
C ILE A 96 -11.72 -5.99 -16.24
N ILE A 97 -12.16 -7.25 -16.33
CA ILE A 97 -11.59 -8.35 -15.52
C ILE A 97 -10.10 -8.52 -15.83
N ALA A 98 -9.71 -8.52 -17.12
CA ALA A 98 -8.32 -8.68 -17.51
C ALA A 98 -7.41 -7.55 -16.97
N ILE A 99 -7.87 -6.30 -17.03
CA ILE A 99 -7.12 -5.15 -16.48
C ILE A 99 -6.99 -5.27 -14.96
N THR A 100 -8.10 -5.54 -14.27
CA THR A 100 -8.13 -5.66 -12.80
C THR A 100 -7.21 -6.80 -12.33
N MET A 101 -7.25 -7.95 -12.99
CA MET A 101 -6.33 -9.06 -12.72
C MET A 101 -4.88 -8.69 -13.01
N GLY A 102 -4.63 -7.95 -14.10
CA GLY A 102 -3.28 -7.47 -14.44
C GLY A 102 -2.69 -6.55 -13.37
N ILE A 103 -3.51 -5.66 -12.80
CA ILE A 103 -3.12 -4.81 -11.67
C ILE A 103 -2.88 -5.64 -10.42
N ALA A 104 -3.78 -6.56 -10.07
CA ALA A 104 -3.65 -7.40 -8.89
C ALA A 104 -2.36 -8.25 -8.89
N LEU A 105 -1.82 -8.60 -10.07
CA LEU A 105 -0.54 -9.29 -10.20
C LEU A 105 0.67 -8.44 -9.81
N LEU A 106 0.54 -7.12 -9.73
CA LEU A 106 1.61 -6.26 -9.24
C LEU A 106 1.93 -6.51 -7.76
N LEU A 107 0.96 -6.99 -6.97
CA LEU A 107 1.16 -7.31 -5.56
C LEU A 107 2.20 -8.44 -5.36
N PRO A 108 2.03 -9.65 -5.93
CA PRO A 108 3.05 -10.68 -5.82
C PRO A 108 4.37 -10.29 -6.52
N ILE A 109 4.33 -9.43 -7.55
CA ILE A 109 5.55 -8.90 -8.18
C ILE A 109 6.31 -7.99 -7.20
N GLY A 110 5.63 -7.07 -6.52
CA GLY A 110 6.22 -6.22 -5.48
C GLY A 110 6.82 -7.05 -4.35
N ALA A 111 6.10 -8.07 -3.88
CA ALA A 111 6.59 -8.97 -2.85
C ALA A 111 7.84 -9.75 -3.30
N ALA A 112 7.87 -10.18 -4.57
CA ALA A 112 9.05 -10.81 -5.16
C ALA A 112 10.23 -9.85 -5.28
N ILE A 113 10.00 -8.57 -5.62
CA ILE A 113 11.04 -7.53 -5.67
C ILE A 113 11.68 -7.31 -4.28
N ALA A 114 10.94 -7.51 -3.19
CA ALA A 114 11.49 -7.42 -1.83
C ALA A 114 12.43 -8.59 -1.46
N THR A 115 12.38 -9.73 -2.17
CA THR A 115 13.11 -10.95 -1.78
C THR A 115 14.63 -10.78 -1.65
N PRO A 116 15.34 -10.01 -2.49
CA PRO A 116 16.79 -9.82 -2.33
C PRO A 116 17.14 -9.08 -1.04
N VAL A 117 16.21 -8.28 -0.49
CA VAL A 117 16.41 -7.51 0.75
C VAL A 117 16.69 -8.42 1.94
N ALA A 118 16.17 -9.66 1.92
CA ALA A 118 16.40 -10.67 2.95
C ALA A 118 17.88 -11.06 3.14
N THR A 119 18.73 -10.79 2.15
CA THR A 119 20.16 -11.15 2.19
C THR A 119 21.04 -10.06 2.82
N PHE A 120 20.48 -8.89 3.10
CA PHE A 120 21.24 -7.77 3.62
C PHE A 120 21.37 -7.79 5.16
N PRO A 121 22.33 -7.03 5.72
CA PRO A 121 22.44 -6.85 7.17
C PRO A 121 21.15 -6.27 7.79
N PRO A 122 20.83 -6.59 9.07
CA PRO A 122 19.60 -6.12 9.74
C PRO A 122 19.39 -4.61 9.68
N VAL A 123 20.47 -3.83 9.73
CA VAL A 123 20.41 -2.37 9.61
C VAL A 123 19.86 -1.88 8.26
N VAL A 124 20.19 -2.57 7.16
CA VAL A 124 19.70 -2.24 5.82
C VAL A 124 18.24 -2.64 5.69
N ILE A 125 17.87 -3.82 6.21
CA ILE A 125 16.47 -4.28 6.26
C ILE A 125 15.60 -3.27 7.01
N ALA A 126 16.07 -2.76 8.15
CA ALA A 126 15.37 -1.71 8.91
C ALA A 126 15.18 -0.42 8.09
N GLY A 127 16.16 -0.05 7.25
CA GLY A 127 16.03 1.07 6.32
C GLY A 127 14.95 0.83 5.26
N PHE A 128 14.93 -0.34 4.63
CA PHE A 128 13.88 -0.70 3.66
C PHE A 128 12.49 -0.78 4.29
N LEU A 129 12.36 -1.30 5.50
CA LEU A 129 11.10 -1.29 6.23
C LEU A 129 10.64 0.13 6.52
N SER A 130 11.55 1.01 6.96
CA SER A 130 11.20 2.41 7.18
C SER A 130 10.81 3.12 5.89
N PHE A 131 11.44 2.78 4.76
CA PHE A 131 11.03 3.25 3.44
C PHE A 131 9.59 2.82 3.13
N GLY A 132 9.30 1.52 3.29
CA GLY A 132 7.98 0.96 3.01
C GLY A 132 6.88 1.57 3.87
N LEU A 133 7.11 1.68 5.18
CA LEU A 133 6.15 2.27 6.11
C LEU A 133 5.84 3.74 5.78
N MET A 134 6.85 4.53 5.40
CA MET A 134 6.63 5.92 5.00
C MET A 134 5.94 6.02 3.65
N ALA A 135 6.18 5.07 2.74
CA ALA A 135 5.47 5.00 1.46
C ALA A 135 3.98 4.68 1.67
N LEU A 136 3.64 3.69 2.50
CA LEU A 136 2.26 3.37 2.85
C LEU A 136 1.56 4.54 3.56
N LEU A 137 2.24 5.18 4.51
CA LEU A 137 1.66 6.34 5.20
C LEU A 137 1.35 7.47 4.23
N TYR A 138 2.22 7.70 3.25
CA TYR A 138 1.96 8.66 2.19
C TYR A 138 0.75 8.28 1.33
N LEU A 139 0.69 7.04 0.82
CA LEU A 139 -0.42 6.53 0.00
C LEU A 139 -1.76 6.71 0.72
N VAL A 140 -1.83 6.26 1.98
CA VAL A 140 -3.06 6.39 2.78
C VAL A 140 -3.46 7.86 2.97
N THR A 141 -2.49 8.75 3.22
CA THR A 141 -2.79 10.15 3.55
C THR A 141 -3.11 11.03 2.36
N GLU A 142 -2.36 10.89 1.26
CA GLU A 142 -2.45 11.77 0.09
C GLU A 142 -3.25 11.19 -1.07
N GLU A 143 -3.59 9.90 -1.02
CA GLU A 143 -4.42 9.24 -2.02
C GLU A 143 -5.74 8.81 -1.38
N LEU A 144 -5.72 7.80 -0.50
CA LEU A 144 -6.96 7.21 0.02
C LEU A 144 -7.80 8.19 0.86
N LEU A 145 -7.19 8.93 1.79
CA LEU A 145 -7.92 9.88 2.62
C LEU A 145 -8.44 11.07 1.82
N VAL A 146 -7.66 11.58 0.86
CA VAL A 146 -8.10 12.69 0.00
C VAL A 146 -9.28 12.27 -0.87
N GLU A 147 -9.19 11.10 -1.51
CA GLU A 147 -10.26 10.55 -2.35
C GLU A 147 -11.52 10.25 -1.53
N ALA A 148 -11.38 9.71 -0.32
CA ALA A 148 -12.52 9.45 0.58
C ALA A 148 -13.27 10.74 0.97
N HIS A 149 -12.58 11.89 1.05
CA HIS A 149 -13.15 13.19 1.42
C HIS A 149 -13.62 14.01 0.20
N GLU A 150 -13.48 13.52 -1.04
CA GLU A 150 -14.02 14.22 -2.22
C GLU A 150 -15.56 14.32 -2.21
N LYS A 151 -16.22 13.38 -1.52
CA LYS A 151 -17.67 13.42 -1.28
C LYS A 151 -17.92 13.97 0.14
N PRO A 152 -19.00 14.73 0.35
CA PRO A 152 -19.25 15.36 1.64
C PRO A 152 -19.23 14.33 2.76
N ASP A 153 -18.31 14.52 3.71
CA ASP A 153 -18.13 13.58 4.80
C ASP A 153 -19.39 13.43 5.63
N THR A 154 -19.70 12.17 5.91
CA THR A 154 -20.65 11.83 6.96
C THR A 154 -19.86 11.30 8.14
N PRO A 155 -20.30 11.55 9.39
CA PRO A 155 -19.66 10.99 10.58
C PRO A 155 -19.50 9.46 10.54
N LEU A 156 -20.32 8.78 9.72
CA LEU A 156 -20.27 7.34 9.52
C LEU A 156 -19.06 6.90 8.67
N ILE A 157 -18.66 7.67 7.65
CA ILE A 157 -17.46 7.37 6.84
C ILE A 157 -16.21 7.47 7.72
N SER A 158 -16.07 8.56 8.49
CA SER A 158 -14.96 8.71 9.43
C SER A 158 -14.95 7.60 10.49
N ALA A 159 -16.12 7.17 10.99
CA ALA A 159 -16.20 6.05 11.94
C ALA A 159 -15.70 4.72 11.33
N MET A 160 -15.98 4.45 10.05
CA MET A 160 -15.52 3.23 9.38
C MET A 160 -14.00 3.12 9.29
N PHE A 161 -13.29 4.24 9.11
CA PHE A 161 -11.82 4.28 9.21
C PHE A 161 -11.33 3.78 10.58
N PHE A 162 -11.89 4.32 11.66
CA PHE A 162 -11.53 3.89 13.02
C PHE A 162 -11.93 2.45 13.32
N ILE A 163 -13.06 1.98 12.80
CA ILE A 163 -13.49 0.58 12.93
C ILE A 163 -12.51 -0.35 12.21
N GLY A 164 -12.07 0.01 11.00
CA GLY A 164 -11.07 -0.76 10.27
C GLY A 164 -9.75 -0.84 11.03
N PHE A 165 -9.25 0.29 11.50
CA PHE A 165 -8.02 0.37 12.31
C PHE A 165 -8.13 -0.43 13.62
N LEU A 166 -9.23 -0.25 14.37
CA LEU A 166 -9.47 -1.01 15.60
C LEU A 166 -9.60 -2.51 15.32
N GLY A 167 -10.25 -2.89 14.23
CA GLY A 167 -10.36 -4.29 13.79
C GLY A 167 -8.98 -4.91 13.54
N LEU A 168 -8.07 -4.20 12.87
CA LEU A 168 -6.69 -4.66 12.68
C LEU A 168 -5.93 -4.79 14.00
N LEU A 169 -6.08 -3.83 14.92
CA LEU A 169 -5.46 -3.92 16.25
C LEU A 169 -5.95 -5.12 17.06
N LEU A 170 -7.25 -5.40 17.02
CA LEU A 170 -7.82 -6.57 17.69
C LEU A 170 -7.31 -7.88 17.08
N ILE A 171 -7.14 -7.91 15.75
CA ILE A 171 -6.55 -9.07 15.06
C ILE A 171 -5.09 -9.25 15.46
N GLU A 172 -4.31 -8.17 15.54
CA GLU A 172 -2.93 -8.19 16.06
C GLU A 172 -2.85 -8.75 17.47
N GLU A 173 -3.69 -8.26 18.38
CA GLU A 173 -3.70 -8.71 19.79
C GLU A 173 -4.06 -10.20 19.91
N VAL A 174 -4.96 -10.70 19.08
CA VAL A 174 -5.35 -12.13 19.06
C VAL A 174 -4.25 -13.01 18.43
N LEU A 175 -3.51 -12.51 17.44
CA LEU A 175 -2.43 -13.25 16.78
C LEU A 175 -1.09 -13.21 17.54
N GLY A 176 -0.93 -12.25 18.46
CA GLY A 176 0.16 -12.14 19.45
C GLY A 176 1.52 -11.77 18.88
#